data_AF-A0A0D2ZRZ6-F1
#
_entry.id   AF-A0A0D2ZRZ6-F1
#
_cell.length_a   1.000
_cell.length_b   1.000
_cell.length_c   1.000
_cell.angle_alpha   90.00
_cell.angle_beta   90.00
_cell.angle_gamma   90.00
#
_symmetry.space_group_name_H-M   'P 1'
#
loop_
_entity.id
_entity.type
_entity.pdbx_description
1 polymer ?
#
loop_
_entity_poly.entity_id
_entity_poly.type
_entity_poly.pdbx_seq_one_letter_code
_entity_poly.pdbx_strand_id
1 'polypeptide(L)'
;MAGQSRKWMILVATIWIQAFTGTNFDFSAYSSDLKSVLEISQVQLNYLAVASDLGKVFGWSSGLALMYFPLWTVLFTAAFMGFVGYGVQWLVITNFVSLPYIMVFLCCLLAGLSICWFNTVCFVLCISNFPANRSLALSLTVSFNGVSAALYTLAYNAINPTSPELYLLLNALIPLVISFAAIIPILRQPPFEPLPPDGVRRDSLMFLLLNILAALNGVYLLLFESNSSDVTSARLLFGGAIILLILPLCIPGLVIARNWYLRTIHASFRLEGSGFILVDPDELELHKGMLAQEADRESYQFLNEDVVQNTVKTIAAEEGDADELLITRGQLEVLGTEHSLKQLLCRVDFWLYYVAYFCGGTIGLVYSNNLGQIAQSLGQSSKTTTLVTLYSSSSFFGRLLSATPDYIRAKFYFARTGWLAIALLPTPIALFLLASSGTASALQVGTALIGLSSGFIFAAAVSITSELFGPNGVGVNHNILITNIPIGSLIYGVLAALVYDSHGSTGIKSMTDSVVCRGRGCYYLTFVWWGCLSVLGLGSSLVLFIRTRRTYQRFEQARISSNIDS
;
A
#
# COMPACT_ATOMS: atom_id res chain seq x y z
N MET A 1 4.32 23.28 21.22
CA MET A 1 3.13 22.68 21.89
C MET A 1 2.03 22.32 20.90
N ALA A 2 1.52 23.27 20.10
CA ALA A 2 0.46 22.99 19.13
C ALA A 2 0.94 22.14 17.93
N GLY A 3 2.19 22.30 17.47
CA GLY A 3 2.68 21.59 16.28
C GLY A 3 2.71 20.07 16.43
N GLN A 4 3.19 19.58 17.58
CA GLN A 4 3.23 18.14 17.89
C GLN A 4 1.84 17.51 18.00
N SER A 5 0.86 18.22 18.56
CA SER A 5 -0.53 17.73 18.56
C SER A 5 -1.14 17.72 17.16
N ARG A 6 -0.80 18.71 16.32
CA ARG A 6 -1.32 18.85 14.95
C ARG A 6 -0.79 17.75 14.02
N LYS A 7 0.48 17.35 14.11
CA LYS A 7 1.00 16.21 13.32
C LYS A 7 0.26 14.90 13.62
N TRP A 8 -0.11 14.64 14.88
CA TRP A 8 -0.88 13.44 15.25
C TRP A 8 -2.33 13.53 14.77
N MET A 9 -2.94 14.72 14.77
CA MET A 9 -4.26 14.94 14.15
C MET A 9 -4.25 14.64 12.64
N ILE A 10 -3.16 14.99 11.94
CA ILE A 10 -2.99 14.66 10.52
C ILE A 10 -2.88 13.15 10.31
N LEU A 11 -2.13 12.45 11.18
CA LEU A 11 -2.04 10.99 11.12
C LEU A 11 -3.42 10.35 11.29
N VAL A 12 -4.22 10.81 12.26
CA VAL A 12 -5.58 10.31 12.48
C VAL A 12 -6.49 10.59 11.28
N ALA A 13 -6.45 11.81 10.72
CA ALA A 13 -7.19 12.12 9.50
C ALA A 13 -6.77 11.21 8.32
N THR A 14 -5.48 10.90 8.21
CA THR A 14 -4.94 9.99 7.19
C THR A 14 -5.42 8.56 7.39
N ILE A 15 -5.47 8.08 8.65
CA ILE A 15 -6.05 6.78 9.02
C ILE A 15 -7.52 6.71 8.58
N TRP A 16 -8.30 7.76 8.82
CA TRP A 16 -9.71 7.79 8.42
C TRP A 16 -9.90 7.82 6.91
N ILE A 17 -9.13 8.63 6.17
CA ILE A 17 -9.17 8.61 4.70
C ILE A 17 -8.85 7.21 4.20
N GLN A 18 -7.77 6.60 4.69
CA GLN A 18 -7.37 5.26 4.24
C GLN A 18 -8.39 4.19 4.60
N ALA A 19 -9.00 4.24 5.79
CA ALA A 19 -10.01 3.29 6.24
C ALA A 19 -11.22 3.19 5.30
N PHE A 20 -11.52 4.23 4.52
CA PHE A 20 -12.69 4.27 3.63
C PHE A 20 -12.35 4.52 2.16
N THR A 21 -11.09 4.37 1.74
CA THR A 21 -10.68 4.54 0.33
C THR A 21 -10.13 3.25 -0.28
N GLY A 22 -10.19 2.13 0.43
CA GLY A 22 -9.91 0.78 -0.07
C GLY A 22 -11.08 0.14 -0.83
N THR A 23 -11.86 0.93 -1.58
CA THR A 23 -13.13 0.56 -2.25
C THR A 23 -12.96 -0.36 -3.48
N ASN A 24 -11.75 -0.86 -3.73
CA ASN A 24 -11.53 -1.94 -4.70
C ASN A 24 -11.81 -3.32 -4.10
N PHE A 25 -11.69 -3.45 -2.78
CA PHE A 25 -11.82 -4.74 -2.10
C PHE A 25 -13.27 -5.20 -1.90
N ASP A 26 -14.24 -4.30 -2.06
CA ASP A 26 -15.67 -4.61 -1.90
C ASP A 26 -16.40 -4.80 -3.24
N PHE A 27 -15.69 -4.74 -4.39
CA PHE A 27 -16.28 -4.96 -5.71
C PHE A 27 -17.07 -6.27 -5.78
N SER A 28 -16.56 -7.34 -5.17
CA SER A 28 -17.24 -8.64 -5.12
C SER A 28 -18.62 -8.59 -4.45
N ALA A 29 -18.87 -7.63 -3.54
CA ALA A 29 -20.11 -7.53 -2.79
C ALA A 29 -21.30 -7.03 -3.63
N TYR A 30 -21.06 -6.19 -4.65
CA TYR A 30 -22.12 -5.65 -5.54
C TYR A 30 -21.98 -6.09 -7.00
N SER A 31 -20.88 -6.76 -7.38
CA SER A 31 -20.61 -7.15 -8.76
C SER A 31 -21.65 -8.08 -9.40
N SER A 32 -22.32 -8.93 -8.61
CA SER A 32 -23.38 -9.82 -9.10
C SER A 32 -24.58 -9.06 -9.64
N ASP A 33 -24.93 -7.97 -8.95
CA ASP A 33 -26.11 -7.16 -9.26
C ASP A 33 -25.79 -6.21 -10.42
N LEU A 34 -24.56 -5.69 -10.45
CA LEU A 34 -24.07 -4.95 -11.61
C LEU A 34 -24.09 -5.81 -12.88
N LYS A 35 -23.75 -7.10 -12.76
CA LYS A 35 -23.80 -8.06 -13.87
C LYS A 35 -25.23 -8.30 -14.35
N SER A 36 -26.18 -8.48 -13.44
CA SER A 36 -27.57 -8.76 -13.79
C SER A 36 -28.24 -7.54 -14.44
N VAL A 37 -28.05 -6.35 -13.88
CA VAL A 37 -28.64 -5.10 -14.40
C VAL A 37 -28.07 -4.73 -15.77
N LEU A 38 -26.78 -4.96 -16.02
CA LEU A 38 -26.16 -4.68 -17.31
C LEU A 38 -26.31 -5.82 -18.34
N GLU A 39 -26.87 -6.96 -17.94
CA GLU A 39 -27.00 -8.16 -18.78
C GLU A 39 -25.67 -8.60 -19.41
N ILE A 40 -24.57 -8.51 -18.66
CA ILE A 40 -23.21 -8.79 -19.16
C ILE A 40 -22.69 -10.18 -18.78
N SER A 41 -21.75 -10.66 -19.59
CA SER A 41 -21.00 -11.89 -19.30
C SER A 41 -20.06 -11.74 -18.09
N GLN A 42 -19.62 -12.87 -17.53
CA GLN A 42 -18.61 -12.87 -16.45
C GLN A 42 -17.30 -12.20 -16.89
N VAL A 43 -16.92 -12.39 -18.16
CA VAL A 43 -15.71 -11.78 -18.74
C VAL A 43 -15.83 -10.26 -18.77
N GLN A 44 -16.98 -9.74 -19.20
CA GLN A 44 -17.25 -8.29 -19.20
C GLN A 44 -17.30 -7.71 -17.79
N LEU A 45 -17.81 -8.45 -16.80
CA LEU A 45 -17.76 -8.04 -15.40
C LEU A 45 -16.31 -7.97 -14.88
N ASN A 46 -15.48 -8.96 -15.23
CA ASN A 46 -14.06 -8.94 -14.89
C ASN A 46 -13.35 -7.74 -15.52
N TYR A 47 -13.72 -7.35 -16.75
CA TYR A 47 -13.19 -6.13 -17.36
C TYR A 47 -13.60 -4.85 -16.62
N LEU A 48 -14.75 -4.80 -15.95
CA LEU A 48 -15.10 -3.67 -15.08
C LEU A 48 -14.20 -3.60 -13.84
N ALA A 49 -13.87 -4.76 -13.24
CA ALA A 49 -12.88 -4.81 -12.16
C ALA A 49 -11.49 -4.35 -12.65
N VAL A 50 -11.08 -4.83 -13.82
CA VAL A 50 -9.83 -4.39 -14.48
C VAL A 50 -9.87 -2.90 -14.82
N ALA A 51 -11.02 -2.32 -15.17
CA ALA A 51 -11.15 -0.89 -15.44
C ALA A 51 -10.79 -0.06 -14.21
N SER A 52 -11.21 -0.47 -13.02
CA SER A 52 -10.80 0.18 -11.77
C SER A 52 -9.29 0.10 -11.56
N ASP A 53 -8.67 -1.06 -11.81
CA ASP A 53 -7.21 -1.15 -11.79
C ASP A 53 -6.54 -0.28 -12.86
N LEU A 54 -7.15 -0.14 -14.04
CA LEU A 54 -6.67 0.70 -15.15
C LEU A 54 -6.65 2.18 -14.78
N GLY A 55 -7.56 2.63 -13.91
CA GLY A 55 -7.52 3.98 -13.32
C GLY A 55 -6.17 4.29 -12.66
N LYS A 56 -5.50 3.28 -12.11
CA LYS A 56 -4.19 3.43 -11.45
C LYS A 56 -3.06 3.76 -12.44
N VAL A 57 -3.21 3.49 -13.74
CA VAL A 57 -2.25 3.91 -14.78
C VAL A 57 -2.07 5.42 -14.76
N PHE A 58 -3.16 6.16 -14.54
CA PHE A 58 -3.15 7.61 -14.51
C PHE A 58 -2.80 8.16 -13.12
N GLY A 59 -2.46 7.31 -12.16
CA GLY A 59 -2.15 7.72 -10.79
C GLY A 59 -1.01 8.74 -10.69
N TRP A 60 -0.05 8.74 -11.61
CA TRP A 60 1.08 9.70 -11.60
C TRP A 60 0.61 11.15 -11.73
N SER A 61 -0.59 11.38 -12.25
CA SER A 61 -1.17 12.71 -12.35
C SER A 61 -1.43 13.35 -10.98
N SER A 62 -1.65 12.56 -9.93
CA SER A 62 -1.84 13.09 -8.56
C SER A 62 -0.55 13.72 -8.02
N GLY A 63 0.59 13.07 -8.26
CA GLY A 63 1.90 13.59 -7.89
C GLY A 63 2.23 14.87 -8.64
N LEU A 64 1.90 14.93 -9.93
CA LEU A 64 2.02 16.16 -10.72
C LEU A 64 1.09 17.26 -10.20
N ALA A 65 -0.17 16.92 -9.88
CA ALA A 65 -1.13 17.88 -9.34
C ALA A 65 -0.63 18.52 -8.03
N LEU A 66 0.04 17.74 -7.16
CA LEU A 66 0.62 18.25 -5.92
C LEU A 66 1.80 19.22 -6.12
N MET A 67 2.40 19.27 -7.33
CA MET A 67 3.41 20.28 -7.65
C MET A 67 2.80 21.65 -7.96
N TYR A 68 1.54 21.69 -8.41
CA TYR A 68 0.87 22.92 -8.85
C TYR A 68 -0.26 23.37 -7.92
N PHE A 69 -0.87 22.43 -7.19
CA PHE A 69 -2.04 22.66 -6.36
C PHE A 69 -1.78 22.28 -4.90
N PRO A 70 -2.43 22.95 -3.94
CA PRO A 70 -2.31 22.59 -2.54
C PRO A 70 -2.98 21.23 -2.24
N LEU A 71 -2.49 20.55 -1.21
CA LEU A 71 -2.94 19.21 -0.79
C LEU A 71 -4.47 19.08 -0.66
N TRP A 72 -5.14 20.09 -0.10
CA TRP A 72 -6.60 20.05 0.09
C TRP A 72 -7.34 20.05 -1.24
N THR A 73 -6.87 20.78 -2.26
CA THR A 73 -7.49 20.78 -3.59
C THR A 73 -7.38 19.40 -4.22
N VAL A 74 -6.19 18.79 -4.17
CA VAL A 74 -5.96 17.43 -4.69
C VAL A 74 -6.83 16.40 -3.97
N LEU A 75 -6.99 16.52 -2.64
CA LEU A 75 -7.90 15.66 -1.86
C LEU A 75 -9.35 15.78 -2.33
N PHE A 76 -9.87 17.00 -2.51
CA PHE A 76 -11.25 17.19 -2.97
C PHE A 76 -11.44 16.77 -4.42
N THR A 77 -10.43 16.92 -5.29
CA THR A 77 -10.48 16.35 -6.64
C THR A 77 -10.56 14.83 -6.57
N ALA A 78 -9.78 14.18 -5.71
CA ALA A 78 -9.87 12.74 -5.46
C ALA A 78 -11.29 12.34 -5.04
N ALA A 79 -11.85 13.04 -4.04
CA ALA A 79 -13.19 12.77 -3.52
C ALA A 79 -14.28 12.98 -4.57
N PHE A 80 -14.18 14.03 -5.38
CA PHE A 80 -15.13 14.30 -6.46
C PHE A 80 -15.12 13.21 -7.54
N MET A 81 -13.93 12.77 -7.96
CA MET A 81 -13.79 11.66 -8.91
C MET A 81 -14.43 10.37 -8.38
N GLY A 82 -14.22 10.05 -7.08
CA GLY A 82 -14.82 8.88 -6.44
C GLY A 82 -16.33 9.00 -6.30
N PHE A 83 -16.83 10.16 -5.86
CA PHE A 83 -18.25 10.46 -5.74
C PHE A 83 -18.98 10.29 -7.08
N VAL A 84 -18.42 10.82 -8.18
CA VAL A 84 -18.99 10.66 -9.52
C VAL A 84 -18.86 9.22 -10.00
N GLY A 85 -17.67 8.62 -9.87
CA GLY A 85 -17.40 7.26 -10.35
C GLY A 85 -18.32 6.20 -9.72
N TYR A 86 -18.47 6.22 -8.39
CA TYR A 86 -19.36 5.29 -7.69
C TYR A 86 -20.83 5.73 -7.70
N GLY A 87 -21.10 7.03 -7.63
CA GLY A 87 -22.48 7.56 -7.64
C GLY A 87 -23.21 7.27 -8.95
N VAL A 88 -22.53 7.36 -10.09
CA VAL A 88 -23.12 6.97 -11.39
C VAL A 88 -23.37 5.46 -11.45
N GLN A 89 -22.44 4.63 -10.96
CA GLN A 89 -22.66 3.17 -10.87
C GLN A 89 -23.87 2.84 -9.98
N TRP A 90 -24.05 3.56 -8.87
CA TRP A 90 -25.22 3.41 -8.00
C TRP A 90 -26.54 3.73 -8.71
N LEU A 91 -26.58 4.81 -9.51
CA LEU A 91 -27.75 5.15 -10.33
C LEU A 91 -28.07 4.08 -11.38
N VAL A 92 -27.05 3.38 -11.88
CA VAL A 92 -27.21 2.27 -12.82
C VAL A 92 -27.81 1.05 -12.11
N ILE A 93 -27.22 0.58 -10.99
CA ILE A 93 -27.74 -0.60 -10.27
C ILE A 93 -29.17 -0.39 -9.77
N THR A 94 -29.52 0.83 -9.35
CA THR A 94 -30.89 1.17 -8.92
C THR A 94 -31.89 1.28 -10.08
N ASN A 95 -31.48 1.01 -11.32
CA ASN A 95 -32.27 1.16 -12.54
C ASN A 95 -32.82 2.58 -12.75
N PHE A 96 -32.20 3.59 -12.14
CA PHE A 96 -32.60 4.99 -12.33
C PHE A 96 -32.11 5.53 -13.68
N VAL A 97 -30.92 5.10 -14.12
CA VAL A 97 -30.35 5.43 -15.44
C VAL A 97 -29.85 4.15 -16.11
N SER A 98 -30.15 3.98 -17.40
CA SER A 98 -29.50 2.98 -18.24
C SER A 98 -28.31 3.61 -18.97
N LEU A 99 -27.12 3.02 -18.83
CA LEU A 99 -25.90 3.48 -19.49
C LEU A 99 -25.27 2.36 -20.31
N PRO A 100 -24.64 2.69 -21.46
CA PRO A 100 -23.89 1.69 -22.22
C PRO A 100 -22.67 1.22 -21.42
N TYR A 101 -22.26 -0.03 -21.66
CA TYR A 101 -21.14 -0.69 -20.96
C TYR A 101 -19.87 0.17 -20.87
N ILE A 102 -19.52 0.87 -21.94
CA ILE A 102 -18.32 1.73 -22.01
C ILE A 102 -18.39 2.87 -20.98
N MET A 103 -19.57 3.45 -20.72
CA MET A 103 -19.70 4.52 -19.73
C MET A 103 -19.52 3.97 -18.32
N VAL A 104 -20.06 2.79 -18.02
CA VAL A 104 -19.82 2.10 -16.74
C VAL A 104 -18.34 1.77 -16.57
N PHE A 105 -17.68 1.29 -17.63
CA PHE A 105 -16.24 1.04 -17.65
C PHE A 105 -15.44 2.32 -17.31
N LEU A 106 -15.79 3.46 -17.91
CA LEU A 106 -15.16 4.75 -17.60
C LEU A 106 -15.44 5.21 -16.16
N CYS A 107 -16.63 4.94 -15.62
CA CYS A 107 -16.94 5.20 -14.22
C CYS A 107 -16.09 4.35 -13.26
N CYS A 108 -15.89 3.06 -13.57
CA CYS A 108 -14.98 2.19 -12.81
C CYS A 108 -13.54 2.70 -12.89
N LEU A 109 -13.08 3.13 -14.06
CA LEU A 109 -11.74 3.74 -14.24
C LEU A 109 -11.58 5.01 -13.41
N LEU A 110 -12.58 5.90 -13.42
CA LEU A 110 -12.57 7.12 -12.62
C LEU A 110 -12.54 6.83 -11.12
N ALA A 111 -13.32 5.83 -10.67
CA ALA A 111 -13.30 5.37 -9.28
C ALA A 111 -11.91 4.81 -8.88
N GLY A 112 -11.28 4.03 -9.75
CA GLY A 112 -9.92 3.55 -9.57
C GLY A 112 -8.87 4.65 -9.47
N LEU A 113 -8.98 5.68 -10.33
CA LEU A 113 -8.11 6.85 -10.32
C LEU A 113 -8.24 7.65 -9.00
N SER A 114 -9.47 7.80 -8.50
CA SER A 114 -9.74 8.45 -7.21
C SER A 114 -8.95 7.81 -6.06
N ILE A 115 -8.90 6.48 -6.00
CA ILE A 115 -8.17 5.73 -4.95
C ILE A 115 -6.67 6.06 -4.99
N CYS A 116 -6.06 6.14 -6.17
CA CYS A 116 -4.65 6.53 -6.31
C CYS A 116 -4.38 7.95 -5.82
N TRP A 117 -5.29 8.89 -6.11
CA TRP A 117 -5.15 10.27 -5.65
C TRP A 117 -5.26 10.37 -4.13
N PHE A 118 -6.23 9.68 -3.52
CA PHE A 118 -6.34 9.58 -2.06
C PHE A 118 -5.07 9.02 -1.42
N ASN A 119 -4.58 7.88 -1.94
CA ASN A 119 -3.34 7.25 -1.47
C ASN A 119 -2.15 8.22 -1.55
N THR A 120 -2.02 8.95 -2.65
CA THR A 120 -0.91 9.89 -2.85
C THR A 120 -0.93 11.02 -1.80
N VAL A 121 -2.10 11.61 -1.56
CA VAL A 121 -2.26 12.64 -0.51
C VAL A 121 -1.86 12.07 0.85
N CYS A 122 -2.33 10.87 1.19
CA CYS A 122 -1.99 10.21 2.44
C CYS A 122 -0.48 9.92 2.58
N PHE A 123 0.19 9.49 1.52
CA PHE A 123 1.63 9.21 1.54
C PHE A 123 2.45 10.46 1.77
N VAL A 124 2.13 11.53 1.03
CA VAL A 124 2.80 12.83 1.18
C VAL A 124 2.58 13.38 2.58
N LEU A 125 1.36 13.30 3.14
CA LEU A 125 1.09 13.70 4.53
C LEU A 125 1.93 12.92 5.55
N CYS A 126 2.04 11.61 5.42
CA CYS A 126 2.83 10.78 6.33
C CYS A 126 4.32 11.11 6.25
N ILE A 127 4.87 11.21 5.03
CA ILE A 127 6.30 11.41 4.81
C ILE A 127 6.74 12.80 5.27
N SER A 128 5.94 13.83 4.97
CA SER A 128 6.25 15.22 5.37
C SER A 128 6.12 15.48 6.87
N ASN A 129 5.18 14.81 7.56
CA ASN A 129 4.96 15.03 8.99
C ASN A 129 5.78 14.11 9.90
N PHE A 130 6.27 12.97 9.38
CA PHE A 130 7.02 11.97 10.15
C PHE A 130 8.28 11.51 9.40
N PRO A 131 9.23 12.39 9.05
CA PRO A 131 10.40 12.03 8.23
C PRO A 131 11.24 10.87 8.80
N ALA A 132 11.48 10.87 10.12
CA ALA A 132 12.27 9.84 10.80
C ALA A 132 11.50 8.51 11.00
N ASN A 133 10.18 8.59 11.16
CA ASN A 133 9.30 7.44 11.41
C ASN A 133 8.33 7.20 10.23
N ARG A 134 8.73 7.59 9.01
CA ARG A 134 7.84 7.65 7.84
C ARG A 134 7.26 6.29 7.49
N SER A 135 8.08 5.25 7.59
CA SER A 135 7.66 3.87 7.35
C SER A 135 6.62 3.40 8.36
N LEU A 136 6.76 3.75 9.65
CA LEU A 136 5.77 3.43 10.69
C LEU A 136 4.43 4.13 10.43
N ALA A 137 4.48 5.39 9.98
CA ALA A 137 3.28 6.14 9.60
C ALA A 137 2.60 5.55 8.35
N LEU A 138 3.39 5.21 7.33
CA LEU A 138 2.91 4.60 6.10
C LEU A 138 2.32 3.20 6.34
N SER A 139 3.01 2.34 7.08
CA SER A 139 2.53 0.98 7.39
C SER A 139 1.20 1.01 8.15
N LEU A 140 1.11 1.90 9.15
CA LEU A 140 -0.10 2.05 9.95
C LEU A 140 -1.26 2.56 9.10
N THR A 141 -1.07 3.66 8.36
CA THR A 141 -2.15 4.27 7.58
C THR A 141 -2.57 3.40 6.40
N VAL A 142 -1.63 2.81 5.66
CA VAL A 142 -1.92 1.89 4.54
C VAL A 142 -2.61 0.63 5.02
N SER A 143 -2.32 0.14 6.24
CA SER A 143 -3.04 -1.03 6.78
C SER A 143 -4.55 -0.77 6.83
N PHE A 144 -5.00 0.42 7.26
CA PHE A 144 -6.43 0.76 7.29
C PHE A 144 -7.13 0.69 5.92
N ASN A 145 -6.42 0.93 4.83
CA ASN A 145 -6.96 0.71 3.48
C ASN A 145 -7.31 -0.77 3.20
N GLY A 146 -6.68 -1.71 3.90
CA GLY A 146 -6.92 -3.14 3.76
C GLY A 146 -8.15 -3.63 4.52
N VAL A 147 -8.64 -2.86 5.51
CA VAL A 147 -9.87 -3.17 6.27
C VAL A 147 -11.09 -2.43 5.74
N SER A 148 -10.97 -1.62 4.69
CA SER A 148 -12.11 -0.90 4.11
C SER A 148 -13.28 -1.82 3.77
N ALA A 149 -13.04 -2.95 3.10
CA ALA A 149 -14.11 -3.89 2.76
C ALA A 149 -14.86 -4.43 3.98
N ALA A 150 -14.16 -4.72 5.07
CA ALA A 150 -14.77 -5.17 6.33
C ALA A 150 -15.62 -4.06 6.97
N LEU A 151 -15.13 -2.81 6.96
CA LEU A 151 -15.88 -1.65 7.46
C LEU A 151 -17.15 -1.39 6.63
N TYR A 152 -17.06 -1.47 5.30
CA TYR A 152 -18.22 -1.34 4.42
C TYR A 152 -19.23 -2.49 4.62
N THR A 153 -18.74 -3.72 4.82
CA THR A 153 -19.60 -4.88 5.10
C THR A 153 -20.36 -4.73 6.43
N LEU A 154 -19.69 -4.26 7.49
CA LEU A 154 -20.36 -3.96 8.76
C LEU A 154 -21.37 -2.81 8.62
N ALA A 155 -21.04 -1.76 7.86
CA ALA A 155 -21.96 -0.65 7.59
C ALA A 155 -23.21 -1.15 6.83
N TYR A 156 -23.02 -1.98 5.80
CA TYR A 156 -24.08 -2.61 5.04
C TYR A 156 -25.01 -3.44 5.94
N ASN A 157 -24.44 -4.35 6.74
CA ASN A 157 -25.19 -5.21 7.66
C ASN A 157 -25.94 -4.40 8.73
N ALA A 158 -25.39 -3.27 9.18
CA ALA A 158 -25.99 -2.42 10.21
C ALA A 158 -27.14 -1.54 9.70
N ILE A 159 -27.05 -1.08 8.45
CA ILE A 159 -27.99 -0.15 7.83
C ILE A 159 -29.11 -0.92 7.13
N ASN A 160 -28.79 -1.69 6.09
CA ASN A 160 -29.75 -2.46 5.32
C ASN A 160 -29.11 -3.66 4.60
N PRO A 161 -29.17 -4.87 5.19
CA PRO A 161 -28.51 -6.08 4.66
C PRO A 161 -29.21 -6.69 3.43
N THR A 162 -30.17 -5.99 2.81
CA THR A 162 -30.95 -6.50 1.67
C THR A 162 -30.68 -5.75 0.37
N SER A 163 -29.96 -4.63 0.41
CA SER A 163 -29.80 -3.70 -0.74
C SER A 163 -28.33 -3.54 -1.14
N PRO A 164 -27.76 -4.42 -2.00
CA PRO A 164 -26.34 -4.38 -2.38
C PRO A 164 -25.90 -3.06 -3.02
N GLU A 165 -26.82 -2.30 -3.61
CA GLU A 165 -26.59 -0.94 -4.10
C GLU A 165 -26.05 0.01 -3.00
N LEU A 166 -26.32 -0.30 -1.73
CA LEU A 166 -25.81 0.48 -0.60
C LEU A 166 -24.28 0.54 -0.58
N TYR A 167 -23.56 -0.51 -1.00
CA TYR A 167 -22.09 -0.47 -1.08
C TYR A 167 -21.60 0.68 -1.97
N LEU A 168 -22.18 0.82 -3.16
CA LEU A 168 -21.83 1.90 -4.10
C LEU A 168 -22.18 3.28 -3.55
N LEU A 169 -23.33 3.41 -2.86
CA LEU A 169 -23.73 4.66 -2.24
C LEU A 169 -22.76 5.07 -1.12
N LEU A 170 -22.36 4.12 -0.26
CA LEU A 170 -21.38 4.34 0.80
C LEU A 170 -19.99 4.69 0.21
N ASN A 171 -19.58 4.02 -0.88
CA ASN A 171 -18.33 4.32 -1.59
C ASN A 171 -18.32 5.72 -2.22
N ALA A 172 -19.47 6.23 -2.67
CA ALA A 172 -19.57 7.58 -3.19
C ALA A 172 -19.53 8.64 -2.08
N LEU A 173 -20.28 8.43 -0.99
CA LEU A 173 -20.52 9.47 0.03
C LEU A 173 -19.46 9.52 1.14
N ILE A 174 -19.03 8.36 1.66
CA ILE A 174 -18.15 8.34 2.84
C ILE A 174 -16.79 9.01 2.57
N PRO A 175 -16.07 8.72 1.46
CA PRO A 175 -14.79 9.39 1.17
C PRO A 175 -14.94 10.91 1.06
N LEU A 176 -16.06 11.39 0.52
CA LEU A 176 -16.36 12.81 0.42
C LEU A 176 -16.56 13.45 1.80
N VAL A 177 -17.37 12.83 2.66
CA VAL A 177 -17.60 13.29 4.05
C VAL A 177 -16.30 13.32 4.85
N ILE A 178 -15.47 12.30 4.72
CA ILE A 178 -14.18 12.23 5.43
C ILE A 178 -13.20 13.27 4.90
N SER A 179 -13.24 13.58 3.60
CA SER A 179 -12.41 14.66 3.04
C SER A 179 -12.77 16.02 3.64
N PHE A 180 -14.06 16.29 3.89
CA PHE A 180 -14.49 17.47 4.64
C PHE A 180 -14.00 17.44 6.09
N ALA A 181 -14.08 16.30 6.77
CA ALA A 181 -13.57 16.18 8.15
C ALA A 181 -12.03 16.38 8.23
N ALA A 182 -11.30 15.92 7.21
CA ALA A 182 -9.84 16.00 7.13
C ALA A 182 -9.31 17.41 6.77
N ILE A 183 -10.17 18.33 6.31
CA ILE A 183 -9.74 19.67 5.86
C ILE A 183 -9.08 20.46 6.99
N ILE A 184 -9.63 20.41 8.22
CA ILE A 184 -9.14 21.21 9.34
C ILE A 184 -7.71 20.78 9.75
N PRO A 185 -7.43 19.47 9.95
CA PRO A 185 -6.07 19.00 10.16
C PRO A 185 -5.09 19.37 9.04
N ILE A 186 -5.51 19.27 7.77
CA ILE A 186 -4.65 19.52 6.61
C ILE A 186 -4.32 21.01 6.48
N LEU A 187 -5.29 21.91 6.65
CA LEU A 187 -5.05 23.36 6.58
C LEU A 187 -4.22 23.88 7.76
N ARG A 188 -4.23 23.16 8.89
CA ARG A 188 -3.48 23.54 10.10
C ARG A 188 -2.18 22.74 10.26
N GLN A 189 -1.58 22.33 9.15
CA GLN A 189 -0.28 21.66 9.15
C GLN A 189 0.75 22.45 9.98
N PRO A 190 1.49 21.78 10.88
CA PRO A 190 2.58 22.43 11.58
C PRO A 190 3.70 22.77 10.58
N PRO A 191 4.41 23.90 10.75
CA PRO A 191 5.67 24.09 10.05
C PRO A 191 6.63 22.96 10.45
N PHE A 192 7.53 22.61 9.52
CA PHE A 192 8.54 21.59 9.78
C PHE A 192 9.48 22.05 10.90
N GLU A 193 9.52 21.28 11.98
CA GLU A 193 10.46 21.46 13.10
C GLU A 193 11.18 20.13 13.34
N PRO A 194 12.52 20.07 13.20
CA PRO A 194 13.30 18.88 13.56
C PRO A 194 13.06 18.51 15.02
N LEU A 195 12.71 17.25 15.27
CA LEU A 195 12.55 16.73 16.63
C LEU A 195 13.91 16.33 17.20
N PRO A 196 14.21 16.64 18.47
CA PRO A 196 15.36 16.05 19.15
C PRO A 196 15.21 14.50 19.23
N PRO A 197 16.30 13.74 19.37
CA PRO A 197 16.29 12.27 19.31
C PRO A 197 15.34 11.61 20.33
N ASP A 198 15.20 12.16 21.53
CA ASP A 198 14.20 11.72 22.53
C ASP A 198 12.76 11.82 22.01
N GLY A 199 12.48 12.84 21.20
CA GLY A 199 11.21 13.04 20.51
C GLY A 199 10.95 11.94 19.47
N VAL A 200 11.97 11.52 18.72
CA VAL A 200 11.88 10.46 17.71
C VAL A 200 11.61 9.11 18.35
N ARG A 201 12.33 8.77 19.43
CA ARG A 201 12.10 7.53 20.20
C ARG A 201 10.69 7.50 20.79
N ARG A 202 10.22 8.63 21.33
CA ARG A 202 8.86 8.76 21.85
C ARG A 202 7.80 8.54 20.76
N ASP A 203 7.99 9.15 19.59
CA ASP A 203 7.07 8.94 18.46
C ASP A 203 7.01 7.47 18.05
N SER A 204 8.14 6.76 18.02
CA SER A 204 8.19 5.32 17.72
C SER A 204 7.39 4.48 18.73
N LEU A 205 7.46 4.81 20.03
CA LEU A 205 6.62 4.18 21.06
C LEU A 205 5.12 4.46 20.86
N MET A 206 4.77 5.68 20.45
CA MET A 206 3.38 6.03 20.13
C MET A 206 2.87 5.27 18.90
N PHE A 207 3.71 5.12 17.87
CA PHE A 207 3.41 4.25 16.73
C PHE A 207 3.26 2.79 17.14
N LEU A 208 4.06 2.30 18.09
CA LEU A 208 3.92 0.92 18.59
C LEU A 208 2.56 0.70 19.25
N LEU A 209 2.12 1.63 20.10
CA LEU A 209 0.78 1.59 20.71
C LEU A 209 -0.32 1.65 19.66
N LEU A 210 -0.18 2.51 18.65
CA LEU A 210 -1.12 2.62 17.54
C LEU A 210 -1.16 1.35 16.67
N ASN A 211 -0.01 0.73 16.40
CA ASN A 211 0.05 -0.53 15.67
C ASN A 211 -0.59 -1.67 16.48
N ILE A 212 -0.39 -1.73 17.80
CA ILE A 212 -1.10 -2.70 18.66
C ILE A 212 -2.61 -2.45 18.61
N LEU A 213 -3.05 -1.21 18.72
CA LEU A 213 -4.46 -0.85 18.62
C LEU A 213 -5.05 -1.21 17.24
N ALA A 214 -4.31 -0.95 16.16
CA ALA A 214 -4.70 -1.33 14.81
C ALA A 214 -4.80 -2.85 14.67
N ALA A 215 -3.83 -3.61 15.21
CA ALA A 215 -3.88 -5.06 15.23
C ALA A 215 -5.13 -5.58 15.98
N LEU A 216 -5.44 -5.01 17.15
CA LEU A 216 -6.65 -5.33 17.89
C LEU A 216 -7.92 -5.02 17.10
N ASN A 217 -7.96 -3.89 16.38
CA ASN A 217 -9.07 -3.54 15.50
C ASN A 217 -9.19 -4.55 14.34
N GLY A 218 -8.09 -4.93 13.70
CA GLY A 218 -8.08 -5.96 12.65
C GLY A 218 -8.58 -7.32 13.15
N VAL A 219 -8.16 -7.75 14.35
CA VAL A 219 -8.65 -8.99 14.99
C VAL A 219 -10.14 -8.88 15.33
N TYR A 220 -10.57 -7.73 15.83
CA TYR A 220 -11.98 -7.46 16.11
C TYR A 220 -12.84 -7.60 14.85
N LEU A 221 -12.45 -6.93 13.75
CA LEU A 221 -13.17 -7.05 12.48
C LEU A 221 -13.21 -8.49 11.99
N LEU A 222 -12.07 -9.20 12.02
CA LEU A 222 -11.97 -10.61 11.63
C LEU A 222 -12.93 -11.54 12.38
N LEU A 223 -12.97 -11.44 13.71
CA LEU A 223 -13.71 -12.38 14.54
C LEU A 223 -15.21 -12.12 14.51
N PHE A 224 -15.61 -10.85 14.38
CA PHE A 224 -17.00 -10.45 14.55
C PHE A 224 -17.74 -10.19 13.25
N GLU A 225 -17.07 -9.95 12.12
CA GLU A 225 -17.70 -9.83 10.79
C GLU A 225 -18.55 -11.06 10.43
N SER A 226 -18.09 -12.26 10.83
CA SER A 226 -18.75 -13.53 10.50
C SER A 226 -19.98 -13.85 11.37
N ASN A 227 -20.18 -13.14 12.49
CA ASN A 227 -21.15 -13.49 13.53
C ASN A 227 -22.37 -12.56 13.58
N SER A 228 -22.53 -11.62 12.64
CA SER A 228 -23.67 -10.72 12.60
C SER A 228 -24.92 -11.40 12.00
N SER A 229 -25.57 -12.28 12.77
CA SER A 229 -26.83 -12.92 12.35
C SER A 229 -28.06 -12.03 12.55
N ASP A 230 -27.96 -10.97 13.36
CA ASP A 230 -29.05 -10.03 13.63
C ASP A 230 -28.60 -8.57 13.42
N VAL A 231 -29.53 -7.71 12.97
CA VAL A 231 -29.30 -6.29 12.66
C VAL A 231 -28.83 -5.53 13.90
N THR A 232 -29.37 -5.86 15.08
CA THR A 232 -28.96 -5.23 16.35
C THR A 232 -27.49 -5.51 16.65
N SER A 233 -27.07 -6.76 16.46
CA SER A 233 -25.67 -7.17 16.64
C SER A 233 -24.77 -6.50 15.61
N ALA A 234 -25.19 -6.41 14.34
CA ALA A 234 -24.45 -5.71 13.30
C ALA A 234 -24.24 -4.22 13.64
N ARG A 235 -25.27 -3.53 14.17
CA ARG A 235 -25.16 -2.13 14.62
C ARG A 235 -24.20 -1.95 15.79
N LEU A 236 -24.22 -2.86 16.76
CA LEU A 236 -23.28 -2.83 17.88
C LEU A 236 -21.84 -3.06 17.41
N LEU A 237 -21.63 -4.02 16.49
CA LEU A 237 -20.32 -4.32 15.93
C LEU A 237 -19.77 -3.17 15.09
N PHE A 238 -20.62 -2.58 14.24
CA PHE A 238 -20.27 -1.40 13.48
C PHE A 238 -19.93 -0.21 14.38
N GLY A 239 -20.75 0.04 15.41
CA GLY A 239 -20.49 1.07 16.42
C GLY A 239 -19.15 0.85 17.14
N GLY A 240 -18.84 -0.40 17.53
CA GLY A 240 -17.55 -0.76 18.12
C GLY A 240 -16.37 -0.50 17.20
N ALA A 241 -16.48 -0.88 15.91
CA ALA A 241 -15.45 -0.61 14.90
C ALA A 241 -15.18 0.89 14.72
N ILE A 242 -16.24 1.71 14.67
CA ILE A 242 -16.13 3.18 14.56
C ILE A 242 -15.50 3.78 15.82
N ILE A 243 -15.87 3.30 17.02
CA ILE A 243 -15.23 3.75 18.27
C ILE A 243 -13.73 3.44 18.26
N LEU A 244 -13.33 2.23 17.85
CA LEU A 244 -11.92 1.87 17.72
C LEU A 244 -11.17 2.72 16.69
N LEU A 245 -11.84 3.14 15.60
CA LEU A 245 -11.27 4.02 14.59
C LEU A 245 -11.13 5.49 15.06
N ILE A 246 -12.01 5.92 15.97
CA ILE A 246 -11.99 7.26 16.58
C ILE A 246 -11.00 7.33 17.75
N LEU A 247 -10.75 6.22 18.45
CA LEU A 247 -9.87 6.15 19.64
C LEU A 247 -8.47 6.79 19.46
N PRO A 248 -7.79 6.68 18.30
CA PRO A 248 -6.55 7.41 18.03
C PRO A 248 -6.62 8.93 18.25
N LEU A 249 -7.79 9.58 18.23
CA LEU A 249 -7.96 11.00 18.56
C LEU A 249 -7.57 11.34 20.01
N CYS A 250 -7.60 10.37 20.92
CA CYS A 250 -7.16 10.59 22.30
C CYS A 250 -5.66 10.94 22.37
N ILE A 251 -4.86 10.50 21.39
CA ILE A 251 -3.40 10.68 21.38
C ILE A 251 -2.98 12.16 21.31
N PRO A 252 -3.49 12.98 20.37
CA PRO A 252 -3.29 14.43 20.40
C PRO A 252 -3.61 15.07 21.76
N GLY A 253 -4.71 14.66 22.39
CA GLY A 253 -5.11 15.13 23.73
C GLY A 253 -4.12 14.73 24.83
N LEU A 254 -3.65 13.47 24.81
CA LEU A 254 -2.65 12.96 25.75
C LEU A 254 -1.30 13.66 25.60
N VAL A 255 -0.88 13.99 24.37
CA VAL A 255 0.35 14.76 24.11
C VAL A 255 0.25 16.17 24.69
N ILE A 256 -0.92 16.82 24.56
CA ILE A 256 -1.16 18.14 25.15
C ILE A 256 -1.15 18.05 26.67
N ALA A 257 -1.93 17.12 27.25
CA ALA A 257 -2.08 16.95 28.70
C ALA A 257 -0.74 16.62 29.39
N ARG A 258 0.06 15.73 28.79
CA ARG A 258 1.38 15.35 29.31
C ARG A 258 2.36 16.52 29.27
N ASN A 259 2.43 17.25 28.16
CA ASN A 259 3.35 18.39 28.05
C ASN A 259 2.96 19.52 29.01
N TRP A 260 1.65 19.70 29.26
CA TRP A 260 1.15 20.57 30.30
C TRP A 260 1.58 20.08 31.69
N TYR A 261 1.37 18.80 32.01
CA TYR A 261 1.78 18.18 33.29
C TYR A 261 3.30 18.31 33.55
N LEU A 262 4.14 17.97 32.57
CA LEU A 262 5.59 18.09 32.68
C LEU A 262 6.02 19.54 32.93
N ARG A 263 5.40 20.51 32.25
CA ARG A 263 5.71 21.93 32.45
C ARG A 263 5.29 22.43 33.83
N THR A 264 4.10 22.04 34.30
CA THR A 264 3.58 22.46 35.62
C THR A 264 4.40 21.88 36.76
N ILE A 265 4.95 20.67 36.62
CA ILE A 265 5.74 20.01 37.68
C ILE A 265 7.25 20.30 37.58
N HIS A 266 7.84 20.41 36.39
CA HIS A 266 9.24 20.88 36.28
C HIS A 266 9.40 22.36 36.64
N ALA A 267 8.35 23.18 36.54
CA ALA A 267 8.39 24.55 37.04
C ALA A 267 8.40 24.64 38.58
N SER A 268 7.97 23.59 39.30
CA SER A 268 7.96 23.57 40.77
C SER A 268 9.18 22.91 41.42
N PHE A 269 9.96 22.11 40.68
CA PHE A 269 11.19 21.49 41.16
C PHE A 269 12.38 21.85 40.26
N ARG A 270 13.02 23.00 40.54
CA ARG A 270 14.34 23.32 40.00
C ARG A 270 15.39 22.73 40.95
N LEU A 271 15.80 21.48 40.73
CA LEU A 271 16.99 20.92 41.35
C LEU A 271 18.11 20.89 40.30
N GLU A 272 19.14 21.66 40.60
CA GLU A 272 20.38 21.81 39.86
C GLU A 272 21.20 20.51 39.98
N GLY A 273 21.60 19.92 38.85
CA GLY A 273 22.61 18.87 38.79
C GLY A 273 22.13 17.46 38.42
N SER A 274 22.35 17.07 37.17
CA SER A 274 23.27 15.98 36.79
C SER A 274 23.17 15.76 35.29
N GLY A 275 24.29 15.96 34.59
CA GLY A 275 24.42 15.63 33.18
C GLY A 275 24.45 14.13 32.98
N PHE A 276 23.86 13.64 31.89
CA PHE A 276 24.22 12.36 31.30
C PHE A 276 23.82 12.33 29.81
N ILE A 277 24.86 12.33 28.98
CA ILE A 277 25.03 11.84 27.60
C ILE A 277 24.05 12.36 26.54
N LEU A 278 24.60 13.29 25.74
CA LEU A 278 24.10 13.81 24.47
C LEU A 278 23.99 12.70 23.42
N VAL A 279 22.98 12.83 22.56
CA VAL A 279 23.06 12.42 21.15
C VAL A 279 22.43 13.56 20.36
N ASP A 280 23.17 14.15 19.42
CA ASP A 280 22.86 15.42 18.72
C ASP A 280 22.51 15.16 17.21
N PRO A 281 22.17 16.18 16.38
CA PRO A 281 21.10 16.20 15.37
C PRO A 281 21.50 15.76 13.93
N ASP A 282 22.56 14.98 13.76
CA ASP A 282 23.24 14.85 12.46
C ASP A 282 22.48 14.06 11.38
N GLU A 283 21.35 13.42 11.67
CA GLU A 283 20.63 12.60 10.68
C GLU A 283 20.03 13.43 9.51
N LEU A 284 19.77 14.74 9.74
CA LEU A 284 19.23 15.65 8.72
C LEU A 284 20.30 16.56 8.09
N GLU A 285 21.34 16.95 8.84
CA GLU A 285 22.48 17.69 8.30
C GLU A 285 23.40 16.79 7.47
N LEU A 286 23.56 15.51 7.81
CA LEU A 286 24.27 14.55 6.96
C LEU A 286 23.49 14.29 5.65
N HIS A 287 22.16 14.20 5.71
CA HIS A 287 21.34 14.05 4.50
C HIS A 287 21.43 15.28 3.60
N LYS A 288 21.40 16.50 4.17
CA LYS A 288 21.58 17.75 3.40
C LYS A 288 23.02 17.98 2.95
N GLY A 289 24.01 17.59 3.75
CA GLY A 289 25.43 17.72 3.46
C GLY A 289 25.86 16.81 2.32
N MET A 290 25.38 15.55 2.32
CA MET A 290 25.59 14.62 1.20
C MET A 290 24.88 15.11 -0.08
N LEU A 291 23.64 15.62 0.02
CA LEU A 291 22.91 16.20 -1.11
C LEU A 291 23.56 17.48 -1.66
N ALA A 292 24.15 18.32 -0.81
CA ALA A 292 24.87 19.53 -1.23
C ALA A 292 26.20 19.20 -1.92
N GLN A 293 26.91 18.17 -1.44
CA GLN A 293 28.14 17.67 -2.05
C GLN A 293 27.89 17.08 -3.45
N GLU A 294 26.72 16.48 -3.67
CA GLU A 294 26.27 15.96 -4.97
C GLU A 294 25.75 17.05 -5.92
N ALA A 295 25.10 18.11 -5.42
CA ALA A 295 24.72 19.26 -6.25
C ALA A 295 25.96 19.97 -6.83
N ASP A 296 27.04 20.06 -6.06
CA ASP A 296 28.34 20.51 -6.58
C ASP A 296 28.93 19.49 -7.56
N ARG A 297 28.86 18.17 -7.26
CA ARG A 297 29.40 17.12 -8.14
C ARG A 297 28.69 17.01 -9.49
N GLU A 298 27.37 17.15 -9.56
CA GLU A 298 26.61 17.19 -10.81
C GLU A 298 26.98 18.42 -11.65
N SER A 299 27.29 19.56 -11.03
CA SER A 299 27.79 20.76 -11.72
C SER A 299 29.19 20.55 -12.31
N TYR A 300 30.07 19.81 -11.62
CA TYR A 300 31.40 19.45 -12.12
C TYR A 300 31.41 18.28 -13.13
N GLN A 301 30.39 17.40 -13.10
CA GLN A 301 30.33 16.22 -13.96
C GLN A 301 29.83 16.53 -15.38
N PHE A 302 29.10 17.63 -15.57
CA PHE A 302 28.76 18.15 -16.91
C PHE A 302 29.97 18.76 -17.66
N LEU A 303 31.10 18.99 -16.99
CA LEU A 303 32.29 19.63 -17.59
C LEU A 303 33.43 18.65 -17.95
N ASN A 304 33.32 17.35 -17.63
CA ASN A 304 34.46 16.42 -17.77
C ASN A 304 34.08 14.97 -18.15
N GLU A 305 33.14 14.78 -19.07
CA GLU A 305 32.80 13.44 -19.61
C GLU A 305 34.01 12.71 -20.24
N ASP A 306 34.98 13.45 -20.80
CA ASP A 306 36.13 12.85 -21.50
C ASP A 306 37.25 12.31 -20.58
N VAL A 307 37.33 12.78 -19.32
CA VAL A 307 38.40 12.36 -18.39
C VAL A 307 38.00 11.11 -17.59
N VAL A 308 36.73 11.00 -17.20
CA VAL A 308 36.21 9.84 -16.42
C VAL A 308 36.28 8.55 -17.26
N GLN A 309 36.05 8.65 -18.57
CA GLN A 309 36.08 7.49 -19.46
C GLN A 309 37.49 6.92 -19.66
N ASN A 310 38.53 7.74 -19.50
CA ASN A 310 39.93 7.32 -19.57
C ASN A 310 40.43 6.78 -18.22
N THR A 311 40.04 7.38 -17.08
CA THR A 311 40.44 6.90 -15.75
C THR A 311 39.80 5.55 -15.40
N VAL A 312 38.55 5.29 -15.82
CA VAL A 312 37.88 4.00 -15.62
C VAL A 312 38.49 2.89 -16.47
N LYS A 313 39.04 3.21 -17.65
CA LYS A 313 39.80 2.24 -18.47
C LYS A 313 41.13 1.86 -17.84
N THR A 314 41.78 2.79 -17.12
CA THR A 314 43.06 2.52 -16.45
C THR A 314 42.89 1.72 -15.16
N ILE A 315 41.80 1.95 -14.40
CA ILE A 315 41.50 1.18 -13.18
C ILE A 315 40.95 -0.22 -13.50
N ALA A 316 40.23 -0.39 -14.62
CA ALA A 316 39.73 -1.69 -15.09
C ALA A 316 40.83 -2.68 -15.52
N ALA A 317 42.10 -2.28 -15.54
CA ALA A 317 43.22 -3.13 -15.91
C ALA A 317 43.85 -3.88 -14.71
N GLU A 318 43.52 -3.55 -13.46
CA GLU A 318 44.23 -4.09 -12.28
C GLU A 318 43.40 -4.98 -11.34
N GLU A 319 42.07 -5.02 -11.41
CA GLU A 319 41.27 -5.93 -10.58
C GLU A 319 40.42 -6.87 -11.45
N GLY A 320 40.86 -8.13 -11.51
CA GLY A 320 40.17 -9.21 -12.19
C GLY A 320 38.98 -9.72 -11.37
N ASP A 321 37.81 -9.10 -11.54
CA ASP A 321 36.53 -9.81 -11.50
C ASP A 321 35.45 -9.06 -12.30
N ALA A 322 35.16 -9.53 -13.52
CA ALA A 322 34.24 -8.87 -14.44
C ALA A 322 32.76 -8.94 -13.97
N ASP A 323 32.43 -9.93 -13.12
CA ASP A 323 31.07 -10.14 -12.62
C ASP A 323 30.72 -9.14 -11.50
N GLU A 324 31.68 -8.79 -10.63
CA GLU A 324 31.47 -7.78 -9.58
C GLU A 324 31.37 -6.35 -10.16
N LEU A 325 32.10 -6.05 -11.24
CA LEU A 325 32.06 -4.74 -11.91
C LEU A 325 30.71 -4.46 -12.61
N LEU A 326 30.09 -5.48 -13.22
CA LEU A 326 28.76 -5.39 -13.84
C LEU A 326 27.64 -5.19 -12.79
N ILE A 327 27.80 -5.81 -11.61
CA ILE A 327 26.89 -5.62 -10.46
C ILE A 327 27.04 -4.23 -9.83
N THR A 328 28.20 -3.58 -9.98
CA THR A 328 28.51 -2.29 -9.32
C THR A 328 28.14 -1.06 -10.18
N ARG A 329 28.02 -1.21 -11.50
CA ARG A 329 27.66 -0.10 -12.39
C ARG A 329 26.23 0.42 -12.12
N GLY A 330 26.10 1.71 -11.82
CA GLY A 330 24.83 2.41 -11.64
C GLY A 330 24.10 2.14 -10.31
N GLN A 331 24.79 1.59 -9.30
CA GLN A 331 24.25 1.41 -7.95
C GLN A 331 23.83 2.74 -7.32
N LEU A 332 22.81 2.69 -6.46
CA LEU A 332 22.40 3.82 -5.64
C LEU A 332 23.51 4.16 -4.62
N GLU A 333 24.16 5.32 -4.74
CA GLU A 333 25.27 5.72 -3.86
C GLU A 333 24.77 6.30 -2.53
N VAL A 334 23.64 7.01 -2.53
CA VAL A 334 23.04 7.64 -1.33
C VAL A 334 21.53 7.41 -1.28
N LEU A 335 21.04 6.94 -0.13
CA LEU A 335 19.60 6.76 0.15
C LEU A 335 18.89 8.11 0.28
N GLY A 336 17.68 8.20 -0.27
CA GLY A 336 16.80 9.35 -0.19
C GLY A 336 17.14 10.47 -1.19
N THR A 337 18.06 10.22 -2.11
CA THR A 337 18.36 11.13 -3.22
C THR A 337 17.13 11.33 -4.10
N GLU A 338 16.82 12.58 -4.43
CA GLU A 338 15.70 12.90 -5.29
C GLU A 338 16.00 12.47 -6.72
N HIS A 339 15.09 11.70 -7.30
CA HIS A 339 15.23 11.22 -8.67
C HIS A 339 14.15 11.85 -9.54
N SER A 340 14.58 12.54 -10.60
CA SER A 340 13.69 12.94 -11.68
C SER A 340 13.16 11.73 -12.44
N LEU A 341 12.05 11.89 -13.15
CA LEU A 341 11.43 10.83 -13.96
C LEU A 341 12.44 10.12 -14.89
N LYS A 342 13.28 10.91 -15.58
CA LYS A 342 14.28 10.38 -16.52
C LYS A 342 15.33 9.54 -15.80
N GLN A 343 15.84 10.04 -14.67
CA GLN A 343 16.81 9.31 -13.86
C GLN A 343 16.21 8.01 -13.31
N LEU A 344 14.96 8.04 -12.82
CA LEU A 344 14.27 6.87 -12.31
C LEU A 344 14.17 5.75 -13.36
N LEU A 345 13.69 6.08 -14.57
CA LEU A 345 13.47 5.11 -15.65
C LEU A 345 14.77 4.54 -16.24
N CYS A 346 15.90 5.23 -16.08
CA CYS A 346 17.21 4.74 -16.52
C CYS A 346 17.89 3.83 -15.48
N ARG A 347 17.38 3.74 -14.24
CA ARG A 347 18.03 2.98 -13.15
C ARG A 347 17.64 1.51 -13.17
N VAL A 348 18.63 0.64 -13.14
CA VAL A 348 18.45 -0.82 -13.04
C VAL A 348 17.77 -1.20 -11.73
N ASP A 349 18.12 -0.53 -10.62
CA ASP A 349 17.54 -0.78 -9.30
C ASP A 349 16.01 -0.56 -9.29
N PHE A 350 15.52 0.44 -10.05
CA PHE A 350 14.10 0.68 -10.23
C PHE A 350 13.41 -0.46 -10.99
N TRP A 351 14.00 -0.98 -12.06
CA TRP A 351 13.42 -2.07 -12.83
C TRP A 351 13.44 -3.40 -12.08
N LEU A 352 14.50 -3.71 -11.33
CA LEU A 352 14.52 -4.87 -10.44
C LEU A 352 13.42 -4.81 -9.39
N TYR A 353 13.21 -3.62 -8.82
CA TYR A 353 12.14 -3.34 -7.90
C TYR A 353 10.74 -3.44 -8.55
N TYR A 354 10.59 -2.90 -9.75
CA TYR A 354 9.37 -2.95 -10.55
C TYR A 354 8.97 -4.40 -10.86
N VAL A 355 9.92 -5.21 -11.31
CA VAL A 355 9.72 -6.65 -11.58
C VAL A 355 9.38 -7.40 -10.30
N ALA A 356 10.06 -7.12 -9.18
CA ALA A 356 9.76 -7.76 -7.90
C ALA A 356 8.32 -7.50 -7.44
N TYR A 357 7.83 -6.26 -7.57
CA TYR A 357 6.45 -5.94 -7.25
C TYR A 357 5.47 -6.55 -8.26
N PHE A 358 5.73 -6.41 -9.57
CA PHE A 358 4.89 -6.93 -10.66
C PHE A 358 4.68 -8.44 -10.57
N CYS A 359 5.73 -9.18 -10.21
CA CYS A 359 5.69 -10.63 -10.06
C CYS A 359 5.28 -11.08 -8.64
N GLY A 360 5.07 -10.16 -7.70
CA GLY A 360 4.73 -10.48 -6.32
C GLY A 360 3.41 -9.85 -5.88
N GLY A 361 3.46 -8.57 -5.54
CA GLY A 361 2.31 -7.81 -5.05
C GLY A 361 1.14 -7.79 -6.04
N THR A 362 1.43 -7.62 -7.34
CA THR A 362 0.37 -7.60 -8.36
C THR A 362 -0.32 -8.95 -8.54
N ILE A 363 0.42 -10.07 -8.47
CA ILE A 363 -0.19 -11.41 -8.55
C ILE A 363 -1.21 -11.59 -7.42
N GLY A 364 -0.91 -11.10 -6.21
CA GLY A 364 -1.85 -11.14 -5.09
C GLY A 364 -3.15 -10.37 -5.34
N LEU A 365 -3.09 -9.19 -5.97
CA LEU A 365 -4.29 -8.44 -6.38
C LEU A 365 -5.11 -9.19 -7.42
N VAL A 366 -4.45 -9.72 -8.46
CA VAL A 366 -5.17 -10.46 -9.51
C VAL A 366 -5.81 -11.73 -8.94
N TYR A 367 -5.13 -12.42 -8.02
CA TYR A 367 -5.71 -13.53 -7.27
C TYR A 367 -6.97 -13.10 -6.50
N SER A 368 -6.92 -11.97 -5.78
CA SER A 368 -8.08 -11.41 -5.06
C SER A 368 -9.25 -11.11 -5.99
N ASN A 369 -9.00 -10.45 -7.12
CA ASN A 369 -10.02 -10.10 -8.11
C ASN A 369 -10.71 -11.34 -8.72
N ASN A 370 -10.02 -12.48 -8.77
CA ASN A 370 -10.53 -13.73 -9.32
C ASN A 370 -11.02 -14.72 -8.24
N LEU A 371 -10.97 -14.36 -6.96
CA LEU A 371 -11.19 -15.29 -5.84
C LEU A 371 -12.58 -15.94 -5.87
N GLY A 372 -13.61 -15.20 -6.29
CA GLY A 372 -14.96 -15.74 -6.47
C GLY A 372 -15.03 -16.83 -7.55
N GLN A 373 -14.38 -16.61 -8.70
CA GLN A 373 -14.32 -17.61 -9.79
C GLN A 373 -13.46 -18.82 -9.40
N ILE A 374 -12.34 -18.60 -8.71
CA ILE A 374 -11.50 -19.66 -8.16
C ILE A 374 -12.32 -20.52 -7.19
N ALA A 375 -13.00 -19.89 -6.23
CA ALA A 375 -13.84 -20.58 -5.25
C ALA A 375 -14.97 -21.38 -5.94
N GLN A 376 -15.62 -20.78 -6.93
CA GLN A 376 -16.69 -21.46 -7.69
C GLN A 376 -16.17 -22.66 -8.48
N SER A 377 -15.03 -22.54 -9.15
CA SER A 377 -14.44 -23.63 -9.95
C SER A 377 -14.09 -24.86 -9.10
N LEU A 378 -13.71 -24.65 -7.83
CA LEU A 378 -13.37 -25.70 -6.87
C LEU A 378 -14.59 -26.22 -6.07
N GLY A 379 -15.80 -25.74 -6.37
CA GLY A 379 -17.03 -26.13 -5.65
C GLY A 379 -17.13 -25.55 -4.24
N GLN A 380 -16.46 -24.43 -3.97
CA GLN A 380 -16.43 -23.73 -2.68
C GLN A 380 -17.18 -22.38 -2.72
N SER A 381 -18.18 -22.23 -3.60
CA SER A 381 -18.95 -20.97 -3.77
C SER A 381 -19.56 -20.45 -2.46
N SER A 382 -20.00 -21.34 -1.57
CA SER A 382 -20.56 -20.96 -0.26
C SER A 382 -19.55 -20.32 0.70
N LYS A 383 -18.25 -20.43 0.41
CA LYS A 383 -17.15 -19.87 1.23
C LYS A 383 -16.50 -18.64 0.60
N THR A 384 -17.06 -18.10 -0.49
CA THR A 384 -16.48 -16.97 -1.22
C THR A 384 -16.28 -15.75 -0.30
N THR A 385 -17.31 -15.38 0.47
CA THR A 385 -17.24 -14.28 1.44
C THR A 385 -16.13 -14.52 2.46
N THR A 386 -16.06 -15.72 3.05
CA THR A 386 -15.00 -16.09 4.00
C THR A 386 -13.60 -15.96 3.40
N LEU A 387 -13.41 -16.34 2.13
CA LEU A 387 -12.12 -16.23 1.44
C LEU A 387 -11.74 -14.78 1.16
N VAL A 388 -12.70 -13.94 0.76
CA VAL A 388 -12.49 -12.50 0.52
C VAL A 388 -12.12 -11.78 1.82
N THR A 389 -12.84 -12.06 2.91
CA THR A 389 -12.52 -11.55 4.25
C THR A 389 -11.13 -12.01 4.69
N LEU A 390 -10.82 -13.32 4.54
CA LEU A 390 -9.51 -13.87 4.90
C LEU A 390 -8.36 -13.21 4.14
N TYR A 391 -8.50 -12.99 2.83
CA TYR A 391 -7.51 -12.27 2.02
C TYR A 391 -7.32 -10.84 2.53
N SER A 392 -8.43 -10.10 2.70
CA SER A 392 -8.41 -8.68 3.08
C SER A 392 -7.77 -8.48 4.45
N SER A 393 -8.13 -9.33 5.41
CA SER A 393 -7.54 -9.28 6.76
C SER A 393 -6.08 -9.73 6.77
N SER A 394 -5.72 -10.77 6.03
CA SER A 394 -4.31 -11.17 5.92
C SER A 394 -3.47 -10.06 5.29
N SER A 395 -4.02 -9.37 4.28
CA SER A 395 -3.43 -8.17 3.69
C SER A 395 -3.30 -7.01 4.68
N PHE A 396 -4.32 -6.78 5.52
CA PHE A 396 -4.24 -5.81 6.63
C PHE A 396 -3.05 -6.10 7.55
N PHE A 397 -2.93 -7.34 8.04
CA PHE A 397 -1.80 -7.72 8.91
C PHE A 397 -0.47 -7.66 8.17
N GLY A 398 -0.41 -8.07 6.91
CA GLY A 398 0.78 -7.92 6.08
C GLY A 398 1.25 -6.47 6.00
N ARG A 399 0.33 -5.53 5.75
CA ARG A 399 0.63 -4.09 5.72
C ARG A 399 1.14 -3.59 7.07
N LEU A 400 0.54 -4.05 8.17
CA LEU A 400 0.97 -3.70 9.52
C LEU A 400 2.37 -4.25 9.86
N LEU A 401 2.65 -5.48 9.45
CA LEU A 401 3.95 -6.15 9.63
C LEU A 401 5.09 -5.46 8.85
N SER A 402 4.78 -4.65 7.84
CA SER A 402 5.80 -3.85 7.15
C SER A 402 6.49 -2.80 8.05
N ALA A 403 5.93 -2.54 9.24
CA ALA A 403 6.52 -1.72 10.30
C ALA A 403 7.64 -2.45 11.09
N THR A 404 7.62 -3.78 11.10
CA THR A 404 8.54 -4.62 11.89
C THR A 404 10.02 -4.27 11.69
N PRO A 405 10.53 -4.02 10.46
CA PRO A 405 11.93 -3.65 10.24
C PRO A 405 12.40 -2.49 11.10
N ASP A 406 11.54 -1.49 11.32
CA ASP A 406 11.86 -0.28 12.07
C ASP A 406 11.86 -0.53 13.59
N TYR A 407 11.01 -1.45 14.08
CA TYR A 407 10.99 -1.82 15.50
C TYR A 407 12.17 -2.69 15.94
N ILE A 408 12.65 -3.56 15.06
CA ILE A 408 13.74 -4.49 15.40
C ILE A 408 15.12 -3.97 14.99
N ARG A 409 15.18 -2.84 14.27
CA ARG A 409 16.41 -2.20 13.77
C ARG A 409 17.51 -2.10 14.83
N ALA A 410 17.14 -1.76 16.07
CA ALA A 410 18.09 -1.59 17.18
C ALA A 410 18.78 -2.90 17.62
N LYS A 411 18.14 -4.06 17.40
CA LYS A 411 18.68 -5.37 17.77
C LYS A 411 19.23 -6.13 16.57
N PHE A 412 18.59 -5.98 15.42
CA PHE A 412 18.94 -6.64 14.18
C PHE A 412 18.67 -5.70 13.01
N TYR A 413 19.75 -5.16 12.44
CA TYR A 413 19.68 -4.33 11.25
C TYR A 413 19.65 -5.20 9.99
N PHE A 414 18.65 -4.98 9.15
CA PHE A 414 18.53 -5.61 7.84
C PHE A 414 17.90 -4.64 6.84
N ALA A 415 18.46 -4.58 5.62
CA ALA A 415 18.03 -3.63 4.60
C ALA A 415 16.53 -3.81 4.27
N ARG A 416 15.82 -2.71 4.00
CA ARG A 416 14.38 -2.76 3.69
C ARG A 416 14.07 -3.58 2.44
N THR A 417 14.97 -3.55 1.45
CA THR A 417 14.93 -4.41 0.26
C THR A 417 15.10 -5.91 0.57
N GLY A 418 15.79 -6.24 1.66
CA GLY A 418 15.87 -7.61 2.17
C GLY A 418 14.56 -8.06 2.82
N TRP A 419 13.91 -7.18 3.58
CA TRP A 419 12.57 -7.45 4.12
C TRP A 419 11.53 -7.64 3.03
N LEU A 420 11.63 -6.91 1.92
CA LEU A 420 10.81 -7.14 0.72
C LEU A 420 11.00 -8.55 0.17
N ALA A 421 12.24 -9.05 0.09
CA ALA A 421 12.52 -10.41 -0.38
C ALA A 421 11.93 -11.47 0.57
N ILE A 422 12.03 -11.29 1.89
CA ILE A 422 11.40 -12.18 2.87
C ILE A 422 9.87 -12.18 2.70
N ALA A 423 9.29 -10.99 2.51
CA ALA A 423 7.85 -10.85 2.33
C ALA A 423 7.33 -11.45 1.02
N LEU A 424 8.18 -11.65 0.01
CA LEU A 424 7.82 -12.31 -1.26
C LEU A 424 7.77 -13.84 -1.15
N LEU A 425 8.44 -14.46 -0.16
CA LEU A 425 8.50 -15.92 0.01
C LEU A 425 7.14 -16.63 0.13
N PRO A 426 6.12 -16.11 0.84
CA PRO A 426 4.85 -16.82 1.02
C PRO A 426 4.06 -17.02 -0.29
N THR A 427 4.17 -16.09 -1.24
CA THR A 427 3.41 -16.12 -2.51
C THR A 427 3.70 -17.35 -3.39
N PRO A 428 4.96 -17.68 -3.77
CA PRO A 428 5.26 -18.89 -4.53
C PRO A 428 4.85 -20.16 -3.77
N ILE A 429 5.08 -20.21 -2.45
CA ILE A 429 4.69 -21.35 -1.62
C ILE A 429 3.17 -21.57 -1.71
N ALA A 430 2.39 -20.51 -1.57
CA ALA A 430 0.94 -20.56 -1.66
C ALA A 430 0.46 -20.99 -3.05
N LEU A 431 1.03 -20.44 -4.12
CA LEU A 431 0.60 -20.75 -5.49
C LEU A 431 0.92 -22.19 -5.88
N PHE A 432 2.10 -22.72 -5.51
CA PHE A 432 2.41 -24.14 -5.72
C PHE A 432 1.58 -25.06 -4.83
N LEU A 433 1.24 -24.64 -3.60
CA LEU A 433 0.30 -25.36 -2.74
C LEU A 433 -1.10 -25.45 -3.39
N LEU A 434 -1.60 -24.35 -3.97
CA LEU A 434 -2.89 -24.33 -4.68
C LEU A 434 -2.86 -25.14 -5.99
N ALA A 435 -1.73 -25.16 -6.70
CA ALA A 435 -1.55 -25.97 -7.89
C ALA A 435 -1.57 -27.48 -7.55
N SER A 436 -0.96 -27.87 -6.44
CA SER A 436 -0.86 -29.28 -6.00
C SER A 436 -2.11 -29.77 -5.26
N SER A 437 -2.82 -28.89 -4.57
CA SER A 437 -3.99 -29.21 -3.75
C SER A 437 -5.18 -28.30 -4.04
N GLY A 438 -6.32 -28.92 -4.31
CA GLY A 438 -7.63 -28.25 -4.41
C GLY A 438 -8.53 -28.57 -3.22
N THR A 439 -7.96 -28.77 -2.02
CA THR A 439 -8.75 -28.90 -0.79
C THR A 439 -9.17 -27.51 -0.29
N ALA A 440 -10.29 -27.44 0.44
CA ALA A 440 -10.75 -26.18 1.03
C ALA A 440 -9.71 -25.56 2.00
N SER A 441 -8.97 -26.40 2.74
CA SER A 441 -7.91 -25.96 3.64
C SER A 441 -6.72 -25.37 2.90
N ALA A 442 -6.28 -25.99 1.79
CA ALA A 442 -5.21 -25.44 0.95
C ALA A 442 -5.62 -24.09 0.35
N LEU A 443 -6.89 -23.94 -0.06
CA LEU A 443 -7.42 -22.67 -0.54
C LEU A 443 -7.39 -21.57 0.52
N GLN A 444 -7.79 -21.88 1.76
CA GLN A 444 -7.75 -20.93 2.87
C GLN A 444 -6.30 -20.53 3.24
N VAL A 445 -5.41 -21.52 3.42
CA VAL A 445 -4.00 -21.27 3.74
C VAL A 445 -3.30 -20.49 2.63
N GLY A 446 -3.51 -20.87 1.37
CA GLY A 446 -2.98 -20.15 0.22
C GLY A 446 -3.47 -18.71 0.15
N THR A 447 -4.77 -18.50 0.36
CA THR A 447 -5.37 -17.16 0.40
C THR A 447 -4.77 -16.28 1.51
N ALA A 448 -4.56 -16.84 2.70
CA ALA A 448 -3.96 -16.12 3.82
C ALA A 448 -2.49 -15.75 3.55
N LEU A 449 -1.69 -16.68 3.01
CA LEU A 449 -0.28 -16.44 2.67
C LEU A 449 -0.12 -15.39 1.57
N ILE A 450 -0.92 -15.49 0.49
CA ILE A 450 -0.92 -14.51 -0.60
C ILE A 450 -1.33 -13.14 -0.07
N GLY A 451 -2.40 -13.06 0.72
CA GLY A 451 -2.86 -11.81 1.34
C GLY A 451 -1.79 -11.17 2.21
N LEU A 452 -1.15 -11.95 3.10
CA LEU A 452 -0.08 -11.46 3.98
C LEU A 452 1.13 -10.93 3.18
N SER A 453 1.56 -11.66 2.17
CA SER A 453 2.67 -11.25 1.29
C SER A 453 2.33 -9.97 0.51
N SER A 454 1.19 -9.95 -0.19
CA SER A 454 0.79 -8.78 -0.99
C SER A 454 0.56 -7.55 -0.13
N GLY A 455 -0.04 -7.73 1.05
CA GLY A 455 -0.23 -6.66 2.03
C GLY A 455 1.09 -6.02 2.46
N PHE A 456 2.06 -6.86 2.86
CA PHE A 456 3.39 -6.36 3.22
C PHE A 456 4.02 -5.59 2.06
N ILE A 457 3.98 -6.14 0.84
CA ILE A 457 4.55 -5.51 -0.36
C ILE A 457 3.92 -4.15 -0.62
N PHE A 458 2.59 -3.99 -0.49
CA PHE A 458 1.93 -2.70 -0.72
C PHE A 458 2.43 -1.60 0.22
N ALA A 459 2.51 -1.88 1.52
CA ALA A 459 2.94 -0.89 2.50
C ALA A 459 4.46 -0.66 2.44
N ALA A 460 5.26 -1.73 2.31
CA ALA A 460 6.70 -1.63 2.17
C ALA A 460 7.10 -0.88 0.90
N ALA A 461 6.35 -1.02 -0.18
CA ALA A 461 6.66 -0.37 -1.45
C ALA A 461 6.67 1.16 -1.37
N VAL A 462 5.71 1.77 -0.66
CA VAL A 462 5.71 3.23 -0.48
C VAL A 462 6.96 3.68 0.27
N SER A 463 7.30 2.96 1.33
CA SER A 463 8.49 3.24 2.16
C SER A 463 9.78 3.09 1.35
N ILE A 464 9.94 1.98 0.64
CA ILE A 464 11.10 1.70 -0.23
C ILE A 464 11.21 2.75 -1.34
N THR A 465 10.08 3.15 -1.95
CA THR A 465 10.10 4.20 -2.97
C THR A 465 10.61 5.52 -2.40
N SER A 466 10.15 5.91 -1.21
CA SER A 466 10.62 7.13 -0.55
C SER A 466 12.08 7.08 -0.10
N GLU A 467 12.60 5.88 0.17
CA GLU A 467 13.99 5.67 0.63
C GLU A 467 14.97 5.54 -0.53
N LEU A 468 14.59 4.90 -1.63
CA LEU A 468 15.48 4.69 -2.78
C LEU A 468 15.41 5.87 -3.76
N PHE A 469 14.24 6.50 -3.94
CA PHE A 469 13.99 7.44 -5.03
C PHE A 469 13.50 8.82 -4.56
N GLY A 470 13.75 9.15 -3.29
CA GLY A 470 13.49 10.47 -2.73
C GLY A 470 12.12 10.61 -2.06
N PRO A 471 12.04 11.25 -0.88
CA PRO A 471 10.79 11.47 -0.16
C PRO A 471 9.88 12.53 -0.81
N ASN A 472 10.43 13.54 -1.49
CA ASN A 472 9.62 14.60 -2.10
C ASN A 472 9.02 14.17 -3.44
N GLY A 473 9.78 13.39 -4.24
CA GLY A 473 9.32 12.80 -5.50
C GLY A 473 8.36 11.61 -5.36
N VAL A 474 8.06 11.14 -4.13
CA VAL A 474 7.29 9.90 -3.88
C VAL A 474 5.94 9.87 -4.59
N GLY A 475 5.27 11.03 -4.71
CA GLY A 475 3.95 11.11 -5.33
C GLY A 475 3.95 10.75 -6.81
N VAL A 476 5.04 11.01 -7.54
CA VAL A 476 5.16 10.60 -8.94
C VAL A 476 5.83 9.22 -9.02
N ASN A 477 6.95 9.04 -8.32
CA ASN A 477 7.79 7.83 -8.42
C ASN A 477 7.02 6.57 -7.99
N HIS A 478 6.23 6.65 -6.91
CA HIS A 478 5.41 5.52 -6.46
C HIS A 478 4.27 5.23 -7.43
N ASN A 479 3.63 6.27 -7.98
CA ASN A 479 2.54 6.08 -8.91
C ASN A 479 3.01 5.49 -10.26
N ILE A 480 4.27 5.71 -10.66
CA ILE A 480 4.87 5.02 -11.81
C ILE A 480 5.09 3.55 -11.48
N LEU A 481 5.57 3.22 -10.29
CA LEU A 481 5.71 1.83 -9.85
C LEU A 481 4.37 1.08 -9.93
N ILE A 482 3.30 1.63 -9.35
CA ILE A 482 1.99 0.93 -9.28
C ILE A 482 1.30 0.78 -10.65
N THR A 483 1.85 1.34 -11.73
CA THR A 483 1.40 0.99 -13.11
C THR A 483 1.55 -0.50 -13.40
N ASN A 484 2.37 -1.21 -12.61
CA ASN A 484 2.46 -2.66 -12.64
C ASN A 484 1.12 -3.35 -12.34
N ILE A 485 0.23 -2.74 -11.53
CA ILE A 485 -1.07 -3.30 -11.16
C ILE A 485 -1.96 -3.47 -12.39
N PRO A 486 -2.30 -2.41 -13.15
CA PRO A 486 -3.13 -2.54 -14.34
C PRO A 486 -2.50 -3.40 -15.43
N ILE A 487 -1.18 -3.30 -15.62
CA ILE A 487 -0.47 -4.16 -16.58
C ILE A 487 -0.62 -5.64 -16.17
N GLY A 488 -0.48 -5.95 -14.89
CA GLY A 488 -0.59 -7.31 -14.39
C GLY A 488 -2.04 -7.80 -14.36
N SER A 489 -3.01 -6.96 -13.98
CA SER A 489 -4.44 -7.28 -14.05
C SER A 489 -4.87 -7.62 -15.47
N LEU A 490 -4.33 -6.95 -16.49
CA LEU A 490 -4.53 -7.31 -17.90
C LEU A 490 -3.84 -8.63 -18.25
N ILE A 491 -2.52 -8.73 -18.05
CA ILE A 491 -1.74 -9.90 -18.50
C ILE A 491 -2.15 -11.16 -17.74
N TYR A 492 -2.10 -11.13 -16.41
CA TYR A 492 -2.41 -12.29 -15.56
C TYR A 492 -3.90 -12.63 -15.60
N GLY A 493 -4.77 -11.62 -15.67
CA GLY A 493 -6.22 -11.83 -15.78
C GLY A 493 -6.61 -12.51 -17.09
N VAL A 494 -6.04 -12.05 -18.23
CA VAL A 494 -6.27 -12.69 -19.54
C VAL A 494 -5.71 -14.12 -19.55
N LEU A 495 -4.50 -14.35 -19.02
CA LEU A 495 -3.95 -15.69 -18.92
C LEU A 495 -4.84 -16.62 -18.08
N ALA A 496 -5.35 -16.15 -16.94
CA ALA A 496 -6.31 -16.91 -16.12
C ALA A 496 -7.58 -17.25 -16.90
N ALA A 497 -8.15 -16.28 -17.61
CA ALA A 497 -9.36 -16.46 -18.40
C ALA A 497 -9.18 -17.49 -19.53
N LEU A 498 -8.06 -17.42 -20.27
CA LEU A 498 -7.76 -18.37 -21.34
C LEU A 498 -7.66 -19.81 -20.81
N VAL A 499 -6.99 -20.01 -19.68
CA VAL A 499 -6.90 -21.34 -19.03
C VAL A 499 -8.28 -21.82 -18.59
N TYR A 500 -9.07 -20.96 -17.96
CA TYR A 500 -10.42 -21.26 -17.50
C TYR A 500 -11.33 -21.69 -18.67
N ASP A 501 -11.36 -20.91 -19.74
CA ASP A 501 -12.23 -21.16 -20.91
C ASP A 501 -11.82 -22.42 -21.69
N SER A 502 -10.51 -22.71 -21.76
CA SER A 502 -10.00 -23.94 -22.40
C SER A 502 -10.46 -25.22 -21.70
N HIS A 503 -10.75 -25.16 -20.39
CA HIS A 503 -11.22 -26.29 -19.60
C HIS A 503 -12.75 -26.28 -19.36
N GLY A 504 -13.42 -25.17 -19.64
CA GLY A 504 -14.88 -25.04 -19.53
C GLY A 504 -15.66 -25.52 -20.76
N SER A 505 -14.99 -25.76 -21.89
CA SER A 505 -15.63 -25.93 -23.21
C SER A 505 -16.04 -27.38 -23.57
N THR A 506 -15.97 -28.33 -22.65
CA THR A 506 -16.43 -29.73 -22.89
C THR A 506 -17.92 -29.96 -22.62
N GLY A 507 -18.69 -28.94 -22.26
CA GLY A 507 -20.16 -29.00 -22.09
C GLY A 507 -20.90 -28.36 -23.27
N ILE A 508 -21.98 -29.00 -23.73
CA ILE A 508 -22.86 -28.55 -24.82
C ILE A 508 -23.20 -27.06 -24.64
N LYS A 509 -22.85 -26.23 -25.64
CA LYS A 509 -23.22 -24.80 -25.70
C LYS A 509 -24.74 -24.66 -25.84
N SER A 510 -25.46 -24.58 -24.73
CA SER A 510 -26.79 -24.01 -24.71
C SER A 510 -26.66 -22.49 -24.65
N MET A 511 -27.36 -21.77 -25.54
CA MET A 511 -27.21 -20.32 -25.77
C MET A 511 -27.65 -19.42 -24.59
N THR A 512 -27.99 -19.97 -23.42
CA THR A 512 -28.62 -19.22 -22.33
C THR A 512 -27.98 -19.38 -20.96
N ASP A 513 -26.99 -20.29 -20.78
CA ASP A 513 -26.27 -20.43 -19.50
C ASP A 513 -24.76 -20.36 -19.73
N SER A 514 -24.08 -19.43 -19.06
CA SER A 514 -22.62 -19.36 -19.08
C SER A 514 -22.04 -20.67 -18.52
N VAL A 515 -21.38 -21.46 -19.36
CA VAL A 515 -20.76 -22.72 -18.94
C VAL A 515 -19.67 -22.42 -17.90
N VAL A 516 -19.94 -22.76 -16.64
CA VAL A 516 -19.00 -22.56 -15.53
C VAL A 516 -17.98 -23.70 -15.54
N CYS A 517 -16.70 -23.39 -15.69
CA CYS A 517 -15.63 -24.39 -15.57
C CYS A 517 -15.59 -24.95 -14.14
N ARG A 518 -15.63 -26.28 -14.01
CA ARG A 518 -15.57 -26.99 -12.73
C ARG A 518 -14.38 -27.93 -12.67
N GLY A 519 -13.75 -27.98 -11.51
CA GLY A 519 -12.63 -28.85 -11.22
C GLY A 519 -11.30 -28.10 -11.17
N ARG A 520 -10.27 -28.81 -10.71
CA ARG A 520 -8.93 -28.25 -10.48
C ARG A 520 -8.26 -27.76 -11.78
N GLY A 521 -8.59 -28.37 -12.92
CA GLY A 521 -8.02 -28.02 -14.23
C GLY A 521 -8.25 -26.55 -14.62
N CYS A 522 -9.34 -25.93 -14.16
CA CYS A 522 -9.72 -24.56 -14.52
C CYS A 522 -8.68 -23.50 -14.10
N TYR A 523 -7.92 -23.75 -13.03
CA TYR A 523 -6.89 -22.82 -12.53
C TYR A 523 -5.53 -23.47 -12.31
N TYR A 524 -5.39 -24.79 -12.52
CA TYR A 524 -4.13 -25.50 -12.30
C TYR A 524 -2.94 -24.84 -13.02
N LEU A 525 -3.07 -24.66 -14.34
CA LEU A 525 -2.01 -24.07 -15.15
C LEU A 525 -1.77 -22.59 -14.78
N THR A 526 -2.83 -21.86 -14.43
CA THR A 526 -2.74 -20.49 -13.91
C THR A 526 -1.89 -20.41 -12.65
N PHE A 527 -2.14 -21.28 -11.66
CA PHE A 527 -1.36 -21.31 -10.42
C PHE A 527 0.10 -21.70 -10.65
N VAL A 528 0.38 -22.62 -11.58
CA VAL A 528 1.76 -22.97 -11.96
C VAL A 528 2.47 -21.75 -12.55
N TRP A 529 1.87 -21.07 -13.54
CA TRP A 529 2.46 -19.88 -14.16
C TRP A 529 2.68 -18.75 -13.16
N TRP A 530 1.67 -18.43 -12.34
CA TRP A 530 1.79 -17.42 -11.31
C TRP A 530 2.86 -17.80 -10.28
N GLY A 531 2.97 -19.09 -9.92
CA GLY A 531 4.02 -19.62 -9.05
C GLY A 531 5.41 -19.37 -9.63
N CYS A 532 5.65 -19.76 -10.89
CA CYS A 532 6.92 -19.51 -11.58
C CYS A 532 7.27 -18.02 -11.67
N LEU A 533 6.30 -17.17 -12.02
CA LEU A 533 6.49 -15.72 -12.06
C LEU A 533 6.86 -15.17 -10.67
N SER A 534 6.22 -15.63 -9.61
CA SER A 534 6.54 -15.19 -8.24
C SER A 534 7.94 -15.61 -7.78
N VAL A 535 8.46 -16.74 -8.26
CA VAL A 535 9.88 -17.11 -8.07
C VAL A 535 10.82 -16.14 -8.79
N LEU A 536 10.46 -15.70 -10.01
CA LEU A 536 11.22 -14.64 -10.70
C LEU A 536 11.20 -13.31 -9.92
N GLY A 537 10.03 -12.96 -9.36
CA GLY A 537 9.90 -11.78 -8.49
C GLY A 537 10.80 -11.85 -7.25
N LEU A 538 10.85 -13.01 -6.60
CA LEU A 538 11.75 -13.27 -5.48
C LEU A 538 13.22 -13.15 -5.90
N GLY A 539 13.61 -13.74 -7.02
CA GLY A 539 14.95 -13.62 -7.59
C GLY A 539 15.34 -12.17 -7.85
N SER A 540 14.46 -11.40 -8.49
CA SER A 540 14.66 -9.96 -8.74
C SER A 540 14.83 -9.16 -7.44
N SER A 541 14.02 -9.45 -6.41
CA SER A 541 14.13 -8.81 -5.11
C SER A 541 15.43 -9.16 -4.37
N LEU A 542 15.94 -10.39 -4.53
CA LEU A 542 17.22 -10.81 -3.96
C LEU A 542 18.39 -10.08 -4.64
N VAL A 543 18.36 -9.94 -5.97
CA VAL A 543 19.35 -9.14 -6.71
C VAL A 543 19.31 -7.68 -6.27
N LEU A 544 18.11 -7.09 -6.13
CA LEU A 544 17.95 -5.73 -5.61
C LEU A 544 18.52 -5.59 -4.19
N PHE A 545 18.25 -6.55 -3.31
CA PHE A 545 18.82 -6.57 -1.96
C PHE A 545 20.35 -6.61 -2.00
N ILE A 546 20.95 -7.50 -2.79
CA ILE A 546 22.41 -7.61 -2.91
C ILE A 546 23.02 -6.29 -3.39
N ARG A 547 22.43 -5.65 -4.41
CA ARG A 547 22.90 -4.36 -4.96
C ARG A 547 22.79 -3.21 -3.96
N THR A 548 21.71 -3.16 -3.18
CA THR A 548 21.44 -2.04 -2.25
C THR A 548 22.01 -2.26 -0.85
N ARG A 549 22.39 -3.50 -0.49
CA ARG A 549 22.87 -3.86 0.87
C ARG A 549 24.04 -2.99 1.33
N ARG A 550 25.03 -2.76 0.46
CA ARG A 550 26.23 -1.95 0.81
C ARG A 550 25.82 -0.51 1.15
N THR A 551 24.92 0.09 0.37
CA THR A 551 24.39 1.44 0.60
C THR A 551 23.63 1.53 1.93
N TYR A 552 22.75 0.56 2.19
CA TYR A 552 22.02 0.47 3.47
C TYR A 552 22.98 0.33 4.67
N GLN A 553 24.01 -0.53 4.56
CA GLN A 553 25.01 -0.69 5.62
C GLN A 553 25.82 0.59 5.88
N ARG A 554 26.27 1.29 4.82
CA ARG A 554 26.98 2.57 4.97
C ARG A 554 26.12 3.62 5.65
N PHE A 555 24.84 3.72 5.26
CA PHE A 555 23.89 4.64 5.88
C PHE A 555 23.70 4.34 7.38
N GLU A 556 23.60 3.05 7.75
CA GLU A 556 23.48 2.66 9.15
C GLU A 556 24.77 2.93 9.94
N GLN A 557 25.94 2.68 9.35
CA GLN A 557 27.23 2.96 9.98
C GLN A 557 27.42 4.46 10.24
N ALA A 558 27.11 5.30 9.26
CA ALA A 558 27.18 6.76 9.40
C ALA A 558 26.27 7.28 10.52
N ARG A 559 25.07 6.68 10.65
CA ARG A 559 24.14 6.97 11.75
C ARG A 559 24.65 6.51 13.12
N ILE A 560 25.38 5.40 13.18
CA ILE A 560 25.96 4.90 14.44
C ILE A 560 27.15 5.76 14.85
N SER A 561 28.02 6.15 13.92
CA SER A 561 29.19 6.99 14.23
C SER A 561 28.78 8.37 14.74
N SER A 562 27.74 9.00 14.17
CA SER A 562 27.25 10.30 14.66
C SER A 562 26.70 10.24 16.09
N ASN A 563 26.16 9.08 16.52
CA ASN A 563 25.68 8.89 17.90
C ASN A 563 26.80 8.65 18.92
N ILE A 564 28.04 8.41 18.47
CA ILE A 564 29.20 8.19 19.34
C ILE A 564 30.01 9.48 19.50
N ASP A 565 29.98 10.35 18.48
CA ASP A 565 30.70 11.64 18.47
C ASP A 565 29.91 12.80 19.10
N SER A 566 28.69 12.54 19.58
CA SER A 566 27.86 13.45 20.39
C SER A 566 27.81 13.00 21.85
#